data_AF-X0ZI67-F1
#
_entry.id   AF-X0ZI67-F1
#
_cell.length_a   1.000
_cell.length_b   1.000
_cell.length_c   1.000
_cell.angle_alpha   90.00
_cell.angle_beta   90.00
_cell.angle_gamma   90.00
#
_symmetry.space_group_name_H-M   'P 1'
#
loop_
_entity.id
_entity.type
_entity.pdbx_description
1 polymer ?
#
loop_
_entity_poly.entity_id
_entity_poly.type
_entity_poly.pdbx_seq_one_letter_code
_entity_poly.pdbx_strand_id
1 'polypeptide(L)'
;LEKKGKMLGQSMDNEVIIPFSTFRKLFIRRGREAIAIAILAKDKEEAIDEIRGVLRRIRKVKPGKEDDFSINTQDVLMDMYNKFTGAAFVVMIGVASLSLLIGGIGIMNIMLVSVTERTREIGIRKAIGARYKDILYQFLTEAVVISGFGGTIGIIVGFSLAKIISVASKIPSAIPLWVVFLGFGFSTKEKWLL
;
A
#
# COMPACT_ATOMS: atom_id res chain seq x y z
N LEU A 1 26.40 14.44 -17.78
CA LEU A 1 25.45 13.56 -17.08
C LEU A 1 25.38 14.02 -15.63
N GLU A 2 24.20 14.29 -15.10
CA GLU A 2 24.01 14.68 -13.69
C GLU A 2 24.31 13.47 -12.77
N LYS A 3 24.85 13.73 -11.57
CA LYS A 3 25.16 12.69 -10.57
C LYS A 3 23.88 12.01 -10.10
N LYS A 4 23.81 10.69 -10.29
CA LYS A 4 22.71 9.82 -9.86
C LYS A 4 23.02 9.08 -8.54
N GLY A 5 24.27 9.13 -8.06
CA GLY A 5 24.65 8.57 -6.76
C GLY A 5 24.73 7.03 -6.76
N LYS A 6 24.55 6.41 -5.60
CA LYS A 6 24.62 4.95 -5.42
C LYS A 6 23.21 4.35 -5.26
N MET A 7 22.87 3.35 -6.06
CA MET A 7 21.65 2.56 -5.91
C MET A 7 22.06 1.11 -5.61
N LEU A 8 21.52 0.51 -4.55
CA LEU A 8 21.81 -0.88 -4.14
C LEU A 8 23.32 -1.21 -4.05
N GLY A 9 24.13 -0.27 -3.54
CA GLY A 9 25.58 -0.46 -3.37
C GLY A 9 26.42 -0.29 -4.64
N GLN A 10 25.82 -0.12 -5.82
CA GLN A 10 26.51 0.16 -7.08
C GLN A 10 26.48 1.65 -7.41
N SER A 11 27.63 2.19 -7.84
CA SER A 11 27.76 3.60 -8.24
C SER A 11 27.21 3.77 -9.66
N MET A 12 26.12 4.52 -9.80
CA MET A 12 25.56 4.85 -11.12
C MET A 12 26.37 5.95 -11.83
N ASP A 13 27.33 6.55 -11.12
CA ASP A 13 28.18 7.63 -11.62
C ASP A 13 29.48 7.12 -12.28
N ASN A 14 29.82 5.83 -12.11
CA ASN A 14 31.04 5.22 -12.66
C ASN A 14 30.72 4.22 -13.79
N GLU A 15 29.83 4.61 -14.69
CA GLU A 15 29.48 3.82 -15.87
C GLU A 15 30.02 4.48 -17.14
N VAL A 16 30.72 3.71 -17.97
CA VAL A 16 31.25 4.18 -19.26
C VAL A 16 30.66 3.33 -20.36
N ILE A 17 29.96 3.98 -21.30
CA ILE A 17 29.36 3.32 -22.45
C ILE A 17 30.38 3.35 -23.60
N ILE A 18 30.81 2.17 -24.04
CA ILE A 18 31.69 2.00 -25.19
C ILE A 18 31.10 0.98 -26.16
N PRO A 19 31.33 1.14 -27.48
CA PRO A 19 30.90 0.13 -28.45
C PRO A 19 31.51 -1.24 -28.14
N PHE A 20 30.70 -2.29 -28.25
CA PHE A 20 31.12 -3.67 -27.95
C PHE A 20 32.33 -4.11 -28.78
N SER A 21 32.40 -3.70 -30.04
CA SER A 21 33.54 -3.97 -30.93
C SER A 21 34.85 -3.33 -30.43
N THR A 22 34.78 -2.15 -29.82
CA THR A 22 35.93 -1.45 -29.23
C THR A 22 36.35 -2.11 -27.92
N PHE A 23 35.40 -2.47 -27.06
CA PHE A 23 35.68 -3.20 -25.81
C PHE A 23 36.39 -4.52 -26.09
N ARG A 24 35.88 -5.32 -27.04
CA ARG A 24 36.47 -6.62 -27.38
C ARG A 24 37.89 -6.52 -27.95
N LYS A 25 38.21 -5.43 -28.67
CA LYS A 25 39.57 -5.18 -29.19
C LYS A 25 40.56 -4.75 -28.10
N LEU A 26 40.09 -3.95 -27.13
CA LEU A 26 40.96 -3.38 -26.09
C LEU A 26 41.11 -4.28 -24.85
N PHE A 27 40.12 -5.11 -24.53
CA PHE A 27 40.03 -5.83 -23.26
C PHE A 27 39.95 -7.36 -23.42
N ILE A 28 40.65 -7.92 -24.42
CA ILE A 28 40.60 -9.29 -24.98
C ILE A 28 40.54 -10.47 -23.98
N ARG A 29 40.75 -10.30 -22.67
CA ARG A 29 40.82 -11.45 -21.74
C ARG A 29 40.67 -11.18 -20.24
N ARG A 30 40.25 -9.99 -19.82
CA ARG A 30 40.15 -9.63 -18.39
C ARG A 30 38.78 -9.08 -18.05
N GLY A 31 37.79 -9.96 -17.97
CA GLY A 31 36.47 -9.60 -17.45
C GLY A 31 35.47 -10.73 -17.52
N ARG A 32 34.52 -10.76 -16.57
CA ARG A 32 33.28 -11.51 -16.73
C ARG A 32 32.41 -10.72 -17.70
N GLU A 33 32.24 -11.22 -18.92
CA GLU A 33 31.33 -10.64 -19.89
C GLU A 33 29.89 -11.05 -19.54
N ALA A 34 29.07 -10.10 -19.11
CA ALA A 34 27.64 -10.29 -18.96
C ALA A 34 26.95 -9.72 -20.19
N ILE A 35 26.37 -10.59 -21.02
CA ILE A 35 25.57 -10.19 -22.18
C ILE A 35 24.10 -10.15 -21.72
N ALA A 36 23.51 -8.96 -21.72
CA ALA A 36 22.08 -8.78 -21.49
C ALA A 36 21.38 -8.63 -22.84
N ILE A 37 20.31 -9.41 -23.06
CA ILE A 37 19.47 -9.33 -24.26
C ILE A 37 18.06 -8.99 -23.80
N ALA A 38 17.52 -7.87 -24.29
CA ALA A 38 16.14 -7.50 -24.06
C ALA A 38 15.27 -8.06 -25.19
N ILE A 39 14.21 -8.80 -24.82
CA ILE A 39 13.30 -9.44 -25.78
C ILE A 39 11.89 -8.95 -25.47
N LEU A 40 11.18 -8.49 -26.50
CA LEU A 40 9.77 -8.16 -26.42
C LEU A 40 8.96 -9.38 -26.89
N ALA A 41 8.21 -10.00 -25.98
CA ALA A 41 7.41 -11.18 -26.28
C ALA A 41 5.92 -10.89 -26.02
N LYS A 42 5.04 -11.53 -26.81
CA LYS A 42 3.58 -11.42 -26.66
C LYS A 42 3.07 -12.33 -25.53
N ASP A 43 3.59 -13.55 -25.47
CA ASP A 43 3.44 -14.46 -24.34
C ASP A 43 4.81 -14.63 -23.66
N LYS A 44 4.84 -14.36 -22.36
CA LYS A 44 6.07 -14.34 -21.59
C LYS A 44 6.51 -15.73 -21.17
N GLU A 45 5.59 -16.59 -20.77
CA GLU A 45 5.93 -17.91 -20.22
C GLU A 45 6.45 -18.81 -21.32
N GLU A 46 5.78 -18.79 -22.48
CA GLU A 46 6.21 -19.48 -23.69
C GLU A 46 7.57 -18.97 -24.18
N ALA A 47 7.77 -17.64 -24.21
CA ALA A 47 9.04 -17.06 -24.63
C ALA A 47 10.19 -17.45 -23.68
N ILE A 48 9.97 -17.48 -22.36
CA ILE A 48 10.99 -17.90 -21.40
C ILE A 48 11.42 -19.35 -21.67
N ASP A 49 10.46 -20.25 -21.95
CA ASP A 49 10.77 -21.65 -22.20
C ASP A 49 11.51 -21.85 -23.53
N GLU A 50 11.08 -21.17 -24.59
CA GLU A 50 11.78 -21.17 -25.88
C GLU A 50 13.22 -20.62 -25.75
N ILE A 51 13.39 -19.48 -25.08
CA ILE A 51 14.69 -18.85 -24.85
C ILE A 51 15.58 -19.78 -24.02
N ARG A 52 15.05 -20.41 -22.97
CA ARG A 52 15.77 -21.40 -22.17
C ARG A 52 16.24 -22.56 -23.05
N GLY A 53 15.36 -23.10 -23.89
CA GLY A 53 15.69 -24.19 -24.82
C GLY A 53 16.77 -23.83 -25.84
N VAL A 54 16.71 -22.61 -26.40
CA VAL A 54 17.72 -22.10 -27.34
C VAL A 54 19.05 -21.85 -26.63
N LEU A 55 19.05 -21.18 -25.47
CA LEU A 55 20.28 -20.87 -24.72
C LEU A 55 20.99 -22.13 -24.21
N ARG A 56 20.25 -23.13 -23.71
CA ARG A 56 20.84 -24.41 -23.30
C ARG A 56 21.52 -25.13 -24.47
N ARG A 57 20.96 -25.04 -25.69
CA ARG A 57 21.59 -25.57 -26.91
C ARG A 57 22.86 -24.80 -27.26
N ILE A 58 22.80 -23.47 -27.30
CA ILE A 58 23.95 -22.61 -27.64
C ILE A 58 25.10 -22.84 -26.65
N ARG A 59 24.79 -22.92 -25.35
CA ARG A 59 25.75 -23.11 -24.27
C ARG A 59 26.14 -24.57 -24.01
N LYS A 60 25.51 -25.52 -24.70
CA LYS A 60 25.73 -26.97 -24.56
C LYS A 60 25.56 -27.47 -23.11
N VAL A 61 24.56 -26.94 -22.40
CA VAL A 61 24.22 -27.37 -21.04
C VAL A 61 23.68 -28.79 -21.09
N LYS A 62 24.30 -29.71 -20.34
CA LYS A 62 23.89 -31.13 -20.33
C LYS A 62 22.46 -31.31 -19.79
N PRO A 63 21.72 -32.33 -20.25
CA PRO A 63 20.44 -32.71 -19.63
C PRO A 63 20.62 -33.00 -18.13
N GLY A 64 19.73 -32.47 -17.29
CA GLY A 64 19.77 -32.66 -15.83
C GLY A 64 20.76 -31.76 -15.06
N LYS A 65 21.51 -30.87 -15.74
CA LYS A 65 22.28 -29.81 -15.09
C LYS A 65 21.49 -28.51 -14.97
N GLU A 66 21.76 -27.77 -13.89
CA GLU A 66 21.22 -26.42 -13.69
C GLU A 66 21.71 -25.45 -14.78
N ASP A 67 20.90 -24.43 -15.06
CA ASP A 67 21.22 -23.40 -16.05
C ASP A 67 22.39 -22.53 -15.57
N ASP A 68 23.36 -22.27 -16.46
CA ASP A 68 24.51 -21.40 -16.22
C ASP A 68 24.24 -19.92 -16.63
N PHE A 69 22.96 -19.59 -16.84
CA PHE A 69 22.47 -18.27 -17.24
C PHE A 69 21.21 -17.93 -16.45
N SER A 70 20.98 -16.63 -16.22
CA SER A 70 19.77 -16.12 -15.61
C SER A 70 18.88 -15.43 -16.64
N ILE A 71 17.59 -15.77 -16.63
CA ILE A 71 16.56 -15.05 -17.38
C ILE A 71 15.94 -14.06 -16.40
N ASN A 72 16.41 -12.81 -16.44
CA ASN A 72 15.84 -11.75 -15.61
C ASN A 72 14.59 -11.23 -16.30
N THR A 73 13.43 -11.60 -15.76
CA THR A 73 12.15 -11.00 -16.15
C THR A 73 11.89 -9.75 -15.32
N GLN A 74 11.00 -8.90 -15.83
CA GLN A 74 10.48 -7.76 -15.08
C GLN A 74 9.70 -8.18 -13.80
N ASP A 75 9.50 -9.50 -13.58
CA ASP A 75 8.87 -10.02 -12.36
C ASP A 75 9.68 -9.71 -11.14
N VAL A 76 11.01 -9.84 -11.16
CA VAL A 76 11.82 -9.66 -9.95
C VAL A 76 11.61 -8.27 -9.35
N LEU A 77 11.52 -7.25 -10.20
CA LEU A 77 11.26 -5.88 -9.77
C LEU A 77 9.81 -5.70 -9.29
N MET A 78 8.83 -6.33 -9.96
CA MET A 78 7.44 -6.29 -9.54
C MET A 78 7.18 -7.08 -8.25
N ASP A 79 7.85 -8.20 -8.05
CA ASP A 79 7.76 -9.04 -6.86
C ASP A 79 8.32 -8.30 -5.65
N MET A 80 9.46 -7.63 -5.81
CA MET A 80 10.00 -6.72 -4.80
C MET A 80 9.00 -5.60 -4.50
N TYR A 81 8.49 -4.93 -5.53
CA TYR A 81 7.53 -3.84 -5.36
C TYR A 81 6.26 -4.30 -4.62
N ASN A 82 5.71 -5.46 -5.00
CA ASN A 82 4.53 -6.06 -4.37
C ASN A 82 4.80 -6.47 -2.92
N LYS A 83 5.97 -7.01 -2.60
CA LYS A 83 6.35 -7.36 -1.22
C LYS A 83 6.49 -6.12 -0.34
N PHE A 84 7.18 -5.08 -0.84
CA PHE A 84 7.31 -3.81 -0.10
C PHE A 84 5.96 -3.13 0.12
N THR A 85 5.14 -3.06 -0.94
CA THR A 85 3.81 -2.43 -0.87
C THR A 85 2.86 -3.23 0.02
N GLY A 86 2.89 -4.56 -0.07
CA GLY A 86 2.10 -5.46 0.77
C GLY A 86 2.46 -5.33 2.25
N ALA A 87 3.75 -5.32 2.59
CA ALA A 87 4.19 -5.11 3.97
C ALA A 87 3.75 -3.74 4.50
N ALA A 88 3.92 -2.68 3.71
CA ALA A 88 3.46 -1.34 4.07
C ALA A 88 1.94 -1.30 4.29
N PHE A 89 1.16 -1.98 3.44
CA PHE A 89 -0.28 -2.07 3.56
C PHE A 89 -0.73 -2.71 4.87
N VAL A 90 -0.10 -3.83 5.27
CA VAL A 90 -0.38 -4.50 6.56
C VAL A 90 -0.13 -3.57 7.74
N VAL A 91 0.99 -2.84 7.75
CA VAL A 91 1.31 -1.87 8.80
C VAL A 91 0.28 -0.73 8.82
N MET A 92 -0.10 -0.19 7.66
CA MET A 92 -1.10 0.86 7.58
C MET A 92 -2.47 0.40 8.10
N ILE A 93 -2.90 -0.84 7.81
CA ILE A 93 -4.13 -1.40 8.40
C ILE A 93 -4.03 -1.45 9.92
N GLY A 94 -2.89 -1.89 10.47
CA GLY A 94 -2.68 -1.94 11.92
C GLY A 94 -2.78 -0.56 12.56
N VAL A 95 -2.10 0.43 12.00
CA VAL A 95 -2.12 1.82 12.48
C VAL A 95 -3.52 2.43 12.34
N ALA A 96 -4.22 2.17 11.23
CA ALA A 96 -5.58 2.66 11.02
C ALA A 96 -6.56 2.05 12.04
N SER A 97 -6.44 0.75 12.31
CA SER A 97 -7.27 0.06 13.30
C SER A 97 -7.04 0.60 14.71
N LEU A 98 -5.77 0.83 15.09
CA LEU A 98 -5.44 1.45 16.37
C LEU A 98 -5.98 2.88 16.47
N SER A 99 -5.89 3.65 15.38
CA SER A 99 -6.42 5.01 15.31
C SER A 99 -7.94 5.03 15.47
N LEU A 100 -8.64 4.06 14.90
CA LEU A 100 -10.09 3.89 15.09
C LEU A 100 -10.44 3.59 16.55
N LEU A 101 -9.70 2.69 17.20
CA LEU A 101 -9.89 2.38 18.63
C LEU A 101 -9.70 3.61 19.52
N ILE A 102 -8.61 4.36 19.32
CA ILE A 102 -8.32 5.59 20.07
C ILE A 102 -9.43 6.63 19.84
N GLY A 103 -9.88 6.78 18.59
CA GLY A 103 -11.00 7.66 18.26
C GLY A 103 -12.30 7.25 18.95
N GLY A 104 -12.62 5.96 18.97
CA GLY A 104 -13.80 5.41 19.65
C GLY A 104 -13.77 5.64 21.16
N ILE A 105 -12.62 5.42 21.80
CA ILE A 105 -12.42 5.72 23.23
C ILE A 105 -12.60 7.21 23.52
N GLY A 106 -12.08 8.08 22.65
CA GLY A 106 -12.25 9.53 22.77
C GLY A 106 -13.72 9.95 22.70
N ILE A 107 -14.47 9.42 21.73
CA ILE A 107 -15.91 9.66 21.60
C ILE A 107 -16.65 9.17 22.84
N MET A 108 -16.35 7.96 23.32
CA MET A 108 -16.93 7.40 24.54
C MET A 108 -16.70 8.32 25.74
N ASN A 109 -15.50 8.87 25.90
CA ASN A 109 -15.17 9.74 27.02
C ASN A 109 -15.96 11.07 26.97
N ILE A 110 -16.03 11.70 25.80
CA ILE A 110 -16.81 12.93 25.61
C ILE A 110 -18.30 12.66 25.87
N MET A 111 -18.83 11.54 25.37
CA MET A 111 -20.22 11.16 25.63
C MET A 111 -20.47 10.89 27.11
N LEU A 112 -19.57 10.21 27.82
CA LEU A 112 -19.69 9.96 29.25
C LEU A 112 -19.78 11.28 30.02
N VAL A 113 -18.85 12.21 29.77
CA VAL A 113 -18.83 13.53 30.43
C VAL A 113 -20.13 14.30 30.12
N SER A 114 -20.52 14.38 28.85
CA SER A 114 -21.74 15.11 28.44
C SER A 114 -23.01 14.54 29.06
N VAL A 115 -23.12 13.21 29.17
CA VAL A 115 -24.27 12.56 29.81
C VAL A 115 -24.25 12.86 31.31
N THR A 116 -23.08 12.81 31.96
CA THR A 116 -22.96 13.11 33.40
C THR A 116 -23.35 14.54 33.75
N GLU A 117 -22.97 15.52 32.92
CA GLU A 117 -23.35 16.93 33.10
C GLU A 117 -24.87 17.13 32.98
N ARG A 118 -25.52 16.44 32.03
CA ARG A 118 -26.97 16.54 31.77
C ARG A 118 -27.83 15.59 32.61
N THR A 119 -27.26 14.89 33.60
CA THR A 119 -27.99 13.92 34.46
C THR A 119 -29.21 14.53 35.15
N ARG A 120 -29.10 15.78 35.62
CA ARG A 120 -30.19 16.48 36.31
C ARG A 120 -31.39 16.74 35.38
N GLU A 121 -31.12 17.11 34.13
CA GLU A 121 -32.16 17.33 33.12
C GLU A 121 -32.86 16.02 32.71
N ILE A 122 -32.09 14.95 32.58
CA ILE A 122 -32.59 13.59 32.31
C ILE A 122 -33.54 13.12 33.42
N GLY A 123 -33.18 13.38 34.68
CA GLY A 123 -34.01 13.05 35.84
C GLY A 123 -35.36 13.76 35.81
N ILE A 124 -35.37 15.05 35.45
CA ILE A 124 -36.60 15.84 35.30
C ILE A 124 -37.47 15.29 34.16
N ARG A 125 -36.88 14.97 33.00
CA ARG A 125 -37.64 14.39 31.87
C ARG A 125 -38.25 13.03 32.21
N LYS A 126 -37.53 12.17 32.92
CA LYS A 126 -38.07 10.88 33.39
C LYS A 126 -39.23 11.07 34.37
N ALA A 127 -39.15 12.05 35.27
CA ALA A 127 -40.23 12.33 36.23
C ALA A 127 -41.53 12.80 35.56
N ILE A 128 -41.44 13.42 34.38
CA ILE A 128 -42.59 13.89 33.59
C ILE A 128 -43.09 12.80 32.60
N GLY A 129 -42.50 11.59 32.65
CA GLY A 129 -42.97 10.42 31.89
C GLY A 129 -42.19 10.09 30.61
N ALA A 130 -41.01 10.69 30.39
CA ALA A 130 -40.16 10.30 29.26
C ALA A 130 -39.69 8.84 29.37
N ARG A 131 -39.80 8.07 28.29
CA ARG A 131 -39.39 6.66 28.28
C ARG A 131 -37.88 6.54 28.16
N TYR A 132 -37.31 5.47 28.69
CA TYR A 132 -35.87 5.19 28.58
C TYR A 132 -35.37 5.21 27.12
N LYS A 133 -36.20 4.72 26.19
CA LYS A 133 -35.90 4.72 24.75
C LYS A 133 -35.73 6.13 24.18
N ASP A 134 -36.53 7.10 24.60
CA ASP A 134 -36.50 8.47 24.07
C ASP A 134 -35.15 9.12 24.39
N ILE A 135 -34.62 8.85 25.59
CA ILE A 135 -33.31 9.33 26.04
C ILE A 135 -32.16 8.61 25.33
N LEU A 136 -32.29 7.29 25.15
CA LEU A 136 -31.30 6.49 24.41
C LEU A 136 -31.18 6.97 22.96
N TYR A 137 -32.31 7.23 22.28
CA TYR A 137 -32.30 7.73 20.92
C TYR A 137 -31.64 9.10 20.81
N GLN A 138 -31.88 10.01 21.76
CA GLN A 138 -31.22 11.31 21.77
C GLN A 138 -29.69 11.16 21.81
N PHE A 139 -29.16 10.39 22.75
CA PHE A 139 -27.71 10.18 22.86
C PHE A 139 -27.12 9.43 21.68
N LEU A 140 -27.84 8.43 21.15
CA LEU A 140 -27.41 7.71 19.96
C LEU A 140 -27.34 8.66 18.75
N THR A 141 -28.34 9.52 18.56
CA THR A 141 -28.33 10.50 17.48
C THR A 141 -27.23 11.54 17.65
N GLU A 142 -26.96 12.00 18.88
CA GLU A 142 -25.85 12.93 19.16
C GLU A 142 -24.50 12.27 18.82
N ALA A 143 -24.28 11.03 19.25
CA ALA A 143 -23.07 10.27 18.93
C ALA A 143 -22.90 10.03 17.42
N VAL A 144 -23.97 9.63 16.71
CA VAL A 144 -23.95 9.38 15.26
C VAL A 144 -23.66 10.67 14.49
N VAL A 145 -24.25 11.80 14.89
CA VAL A 145 -24.00 13.09 14.25
C VAL A 145 -22.55 13.52 14.44
N ILE A 146 -22.02 13.46 15.68
CA ILE A 146 -20.62 13.82 15.96
C ILE A 146 -19.66 12.92 15.19
N SER A 147 -19.91 11.60 15.20
CA SER A 147 -19.07 10.62 14.48
C SER A 147 -19.14 10.82 12.96
N GLY A 148 -20.33 11.11 12.43
CA GLY A 148 -20.54 11.38 11.01
C GLY A 148 -19.85 12.67 10.54
N PHE A 149 -19.92 13.74 11.34
CA PHE A 149 -19.18 14.98 11.07
C PHE A 149 -17.67 14.76 11.11
N GLY A 150 -17.16 14.09 12.16
CA GLY A 150 -15.74 13.76 12.27
C GLY A 150 -15.24 12.91 11.11
N GLY A 151 -16.01 11.88 10.72
CA GLY A 151 -15.70 11.03 9.57
C GLY A 151 -15.68 11.80 8.25
N THR A 152 -16.67 12.67 8.02
CA THR A 152 -16.73 13.50 6.81
C THR A 152 -15.52 14.44 6.70
N ILE A 153 -15.19 15.13 7.80
CA ILE A 153 -14.01 16.01 7.85
C ILE A 153 -12.73 15.20 7.65
N GLY A 154 -12.62 14.03 8.28
CA GLY A 154 -11.48 13.12 8.11
C GLY A 154 -11.27 12.67 6.67
N ILE A 155 -12.35 12.32 5.96
CA ILE A 155 -12.29 11.95 4.53
C ILE A 155 -11.79 13.13 3.69
N ILE A 156 -12.32 14.34 3.91
CA ILE A 156 -11.93 15.54 3.15
C ILE A 156 -10.45 15.87 3.38
N VAL A 157 -9.99 15.84 4.63
CA VAL A 157 -8.59 16.11 4.99
C VAL A 157 -7.67 15.03 4.42
N GLY A 158 -8.03 13.76 4.56
CA GLY A 158 -7.27 12.62 4.03
C GLY A 158 -7.12 12.69 2.51
N PHE A 159 -8.20 12.97 1.78
CA PHE A 159 -8.17 13.11 0.34
C PHE A 159 -7.32 14.32 -0.11
N SER A 160 -7.43 15.43 0.60
CA SER A 160 -6.65 16.65 0.32
C SER A 160 -5.15 16.40 0.50
N LEU A 161 -4.75 15.77 1.62
CA LEU A 161 -3.35 15.39 1.88
C LEU A 161 -2.83 14.41 0.83
N ALA A 162 -3.61 13.39 0.48
CA ALA A 162 -3.23 12.42 -0.54
C ALA A 162 -3.00 13.08 -1.92
N LYS A 163 -3.81 14.07 -2.28
CA LYS A 163 -3.66 14.84 -3.52
C LYS A 163 -2.39 15.70 -3.50
N ILE A 164 -2.11 16.38 -2.39
CA ILE A 164 -0.89 17.20 -2.21
C ILE A 164 0.36 16.32 -2.36
N ILE A 165 0.38 15.17 -1.69
CA ILE A 165 1.51 14.22 -1.75
C ILE A 165 1.68 13.67 -3.17
N SER A 166 0.58 13.34 -3.86
CA SER A 166 0.66 12.82 -5.23
C SER A 166 1.27 13.83 -6.21
N VAL A 167 0.91 15.11 -6.09
CA VAL A 167 1.51 16.18 -6.91
C VAL A 167 2.99 16.36 -6.59
N ALA A 168 3.39 16.29 -5.31
CA ALA A 168 4.78 16.48 -4.89
C ALA A 168 5.69 15.30 -5.28
N SER A 169 5.21 14.06 -5.20
CA SER A 169 6.03 12.84 -5.36
C SER A 169 5.90 12.16 -6.73
N LYS A 170 4.97 12.58 -7.60
CA LYS A 170 4.66 11.92 -8.90
C LYS A 170 4.29 10.44 -8.80
N ILE A 171 4.01 9.93 -7.60
CA ILE A 171 3.50 8.57 -7.38
C ILE A 171 1.98 8.63 -7.57
N PRO A 172 1.40 7.82 -8.48
CA PRO A 172 -0.05 7.79 -8.67
C PRO A 172 -0.71 7.26 -7.38
N SER A 173 -1.48 8.11 -6.71
CA SER A 173 -2.33 7.68 -5.59
C SER A 173 -3.72 7.36 -6.13
N ALA A 174 -4.02 6.07 -6.27
CA ALA A 174 -5.37 5.60 -6.53
C ALA A 174 -6.01 5.25 -5.19
N ILE A 175 -6.83 6.14 -4.64
CA ILE A 175 -7.66 5.81 -3.46
C ILE A 175 -8.88 5.05 -4.00
N PRO A 176 -9.00 3.74 -3.77
CA PRO A 176 -10.14 3.01 -4.25
C PRO A 176 -11.37 3.40 -3.42
N LEU A 177 -12.45 3.83 -4.09
CA LEU A 177 -13.70 4.21 -3.42
C LEU A 177 -14.27 3.10 -2.53
N TRP A 178 -14.03 1.82 -2.86
CA TRP A 178 -14.48 0.68 -2.07
C TRP A 178 -13.86 0.62 -0.67
N VAL A 179 -12.66 1.18 -0.45
CA VAL A 179 -12.02 1.23 0.88
C VAL A 179 -12.80 2.16 1.81
N VAL A 180 -13.32 3.26 1.28
CA VAL A 180 -14.17 4.19 2.04
C VAL A 180 -15.47 3.49 2.44
N PHE A 181 -16.11 2.78 1.50
CA PHE A 181 -17.35 2.02 1.78
C PHE A 181 -17.14 0.85 2.77
N LEU A 182 -15.99 0.15 2.72
CA LEU A 182 -15.66 -0.86 3.72
C LEU A 182 -15.52 -0.27 5.12
N GLY A 183 -14.95 0.93 5.26
CA GLY A 183 -14.89 1.64 6.53
C GLY A 183 -16.28 1.90 7.12
N PHE A 184 -17.22 2.37 6.30
CA PHE A 184 -18.63 2.53 6.70
C PHE A 184 -19.32 1.17 7.00
N GLY A 185 -18.95 0.11 6.28
CA GLY A 185 -19.44 -1.26 6.49
C GLY A 185 -18.99 -1.88 7.82
N PHE A 186 -17.77 -1.60 8.27
CA PHE A 186 -17.27 -2.05 9.57
C PHE A 186 -18.08 -1.41 10.72
N SER A 187 -18.41 -0.12 10.60
CA SER A 187 -19.22 0.61 11.57
C SER A 187 -20.68 0.12 11.68
N THR A 188 -21.22 -0.50 10.62
CA THR A 188 -22.62 -0.97 10.59
C THR A 188 -22.81 -2.41 11.04
N LYS A 189 -21.74 -3.23 11.11
CA LYS A 189 -21.83 -4.65 11.51
C LYS A 189 -21.59 -4.95 12.98
N GLU A 190 -21.27 -3.98 13.82
CA GLU A 190 -21.03 -4.17 15.26
C GLU A 190 -22.33 -4.18 16.11
N LYS A 191 -23.44 -4.70 15.54
CA LYS A 191 -24.75 -4.76 16.22
C LYS A 191 -25.35 -6.17 16.38
N TRP A 192 -24.55 -7.22 16.24
CA TRP A 192 -25.03 -8.61 16.36
C TRP A 192 -24.13 -9.60 17.13
N LEU A 193 -23.16 -9.12 17.94
CA LEU A 193 -22.32 -10.03 18.74
C LEU A 193 -22.17 -9.65 20.23
N LEU A 194 -23.07 -8.84 20.79
CA LEU A 194 -23.27 -8.73 22.24
C LEU A 194 -24.76 -8.62 22.56
#